data_AF-A0A384CHA1-F1
#
_entry.id   AF-A0A384CHA1-F1
#
_cell.length_a   1.000
_cell.length_b   1.000
_cell.length_c   1.000
_cell.angle_alpha   90.00
_cell.angle_beta   90.00
_cell.angle_gamma   90.00
#
_symmetry.space_group_name_H-M   'P 1'
#
loop_
_entity.id
_entity.type
_entity.pdbx_description
1 polymer ?
#
loop_
_entity_poly.entity_id
_entity_poly.type
_entity_poly.pdbx_seq_one_letter_code
_entity_poly.pdbx_strand_id
1 'polypeptide(L)'
;MESNKDEAERCLSIALKAIQSNQPDRALRFLEKAQRLYPTPRVRALIESLNQKPQSASDHPQPTDTTHRKAGGADAASANGEAGGGESSKGYSAEQVAAVKRVKQCKDYYEILGVSRGASDEDLKKAYRKLALKFHPDKNHAPGATEAFKAIGTAYAVLSNPEKRKQYDQFGDDKSQAARHGHGHGDFHRGFEADISPEDLFNMFFGGGFPSSNVHVYSNGRMRYTYQQRQDRRENQGDGGLGVFVQLMPILILILVSALSQLMVSSPPYSLSPRPSVGHVHRRVTDNLNVVYYVADTFSKEYTGSSLKTVERNVEDDYIANLRNNCWKEKQQKEGLLYRARYFGDTDMYHKAQRMSTPSCNRLSEVQASLHG
;
A
#
# COMPACT_ATOMS: atom_id res chain seq x y z
N MET A 1 17.43 26.45 -17.63
CA MET A 1 17.74 25.45 -18.70
C MET A 1 18.85 24.48 -18.27
N GLU A 2 19.36 24.59 -17.04
CA GLU A 2 20.48 23.80 -16.51
C GLU A 2 20.19 22.30 -16.35
N SER A 3 18.95 21.89 -16.06
CA SER A 3 18.65 20.47 -15.78
C SER A 3 18.97 19.51 -16.93
N ASN A 4 18.82 19.95 -18.19
CA ASN A 4 19.18 19.14 -19.35
C ASN A 4 20.69 19.04 -19.56
N LYS A 5 21.46 20.04 -19.09
CA LYS A 5 22.92 20.06 -19.14
C LYS A 5 23.51 19.06 -18.15
N ASP A 6 23.00 19.01 -16.93
CA ASP A 6 23.48 18.09 -15.87
C ASP A 6 23.19 16.60 -16.22
N GLU A 7 22.09 16.33 -16.90
CA GLU A 7 21.77 14.97 -17.39
C GLU A 7 22.65 14.57 -18.58
N ALA A 8 22.97 15.51 -19.48
CA ALA A 8 23.89 15.27 -20.58
C ALA A 8 25.33 15.04 -20.08
N GLU A 9 25.79 15.78 -19.07
CA GLU A 9 27.11 15.59 -18.43
C GLU A 9 27.22 14.24 -17.71
N ARG A 10 26.13 13.79 -17.06
CA ARG A 10 26.07 12.44 -16.48
C ARG A 10 26.16 11.35 -17.54
N CYS A 11 25.44 11.49 -18.66
CA CYS A 11 25.53 10.56 -19.79
C CYS A 11 26.94 10.50 -20.39
N LEU A 12 27.62 11.65 -20.51
CA LEU A 12 29.01 11.76 -20.92
C LEU A 12 29.97 11.00 -19.98
N SER A 13 29.79 11.14 -18.67
CA SER A 13 30.65 10.45 -17.69
C SER A 13 30.53 8.92 -17.77
N ILE A 14 29.33 8.42 -18.05
CA ILE A 14 29.05 6.98 -18.22
C ILE A 14 29.67 6.48 -19.53
N ALA A 15 29.57 7.26 -20.60
CA ALA A 15 30.19 6.92 -21.87
C ALA A 15 31.72 6.80 -21.75
N LEU A 16 32.39 7.73 -21.07
CA LEU A 16 33.84 7.67 -20.87
C LEU A 16 34.28 6.43 -20.07
N LYS A 17 33.53 6.04 -19.04
CA LYS A 17 33.78 4.79 -18.29
C LYS A 17 33.60 3.55 -19.16
N ALA A 18 32.61 3.55 -20.06
CA ALA A 18 32.38 2.45 -21.00
C ALA A 18 33.51 2.35 -22.05
N ILE A 19 34.07 3.48 -22.51
CA ILE A 19 35.25 3.49 -23.38
C ILE A 19 36.47 2.91 -22.66
N GLN A 20 36.71 3.30 -21.40
CA GLN A 20 37.80 2.74 -20.58
C GLN A 20 37.64 1.23 -20.33
N SER A 21 36.40 0.76 -20.26
CA SER A 21 36.06 -0.66 -20.06
C SER A 21 35.99 -1.44 -21.39
N ASN A 22 36.48 -0.86 -22.50
CA ASN A 22 36.49 -1.44 -23.85
C ASN A 22 35.10 -1.89 -24.37
N GLN A 23 34.05 -1.13 -24.05
CA GLN A 23 32.67 -1.36 -24.50
C GLN A 23 32.19 -0.22 -25.42
N PRO A 24 32.61 -0.19 -26.70
CA PRO A 24 32.32 0.90 -27.63
C PRO A 24 30.83 1.07 -27.94
N ASP A 25 30.09 -0.03 -28.12
CA ASP A 25 28.64 0.01 -28.43
C ASP A 25 27.83 0.64 -27.30
N ARG A 26 28.24 0.35 -26.05
CA ARG A 26 27.60 0.94 -24.87
C ARG A 26 27.93 2.42 -24.77
N ALA A 27 29.17 2.80 -25.03
CA ALA A 27 29.59 4.20 -25.04
C ALA A 27 28.80 5.01 -26.10
N LEU A 28 28.65 4.50 -27.32
CA LEU A 28 27.91 5.14 -28.40
C LEU A 28 26.46 5.46 -28.01
N ARG A 29 25.74 4.51 -27.41
CA ARG A 29 24.34 4.73 -26.96
C ARG A 29 24.21 5.88 -25.96
N PHE A 30 25.15 6.00 -25.02
CA PHE A 30 25.14 7.09 -24.03
C PHE A 30 25.59 8.43 -24.64
N LEU A 31 26.50 8.42 -25.60
CA LEU A 31 26.90 9.62 -26.33
C LEU A 31 25.78 10.16 -27.22
N GLU A 32 25.06 9.30 -27.95
CA GLU A 32 23.87 9.70 -28.74
C GLU A 32 22.77 10.29 -27.84
N LYS A 33 22.55 9.70 -26.66
CA LYS A 33 21.63 10.24 -25.67
C LYS A 33 22.07 11.61 -25.16
N ALA A 34 23.36 11.79 -24.85
CA ALA A 34 23.91 13.09 -24.45
C ALA A 34 23.76 14.13 -25.57
N GLN A 35 23.97 13.75 -26.84
CA GLN A 35 23.81 14.63 -27.99
C GLN A 35 22.37 15.11 -28.19
N ARG A 36 21.37 14.26 -27.92
CA ARG A 36 19.95 14.62 -28.00
C ARG A 36 19.51 15.55 -26.86
N LEU A 37 20.10 15.39 -25.68
CA LEU A 37 19.78 16.20 -24.49
C LEU A 37 20.44 17.57 -24.53
N TYR A 38 21.73 17.62 -24.86
CA TYR A 38 22.50 18.87 -24.96
C TYR A 38 23.65 18.73 -25.98
N PRO A 39 23.45 19.18 -27.24
CA PRO A 39 24.45 19.04 -28.29
C PRO A 39 25.73 19.83 -27.96
N THR A 40 26.84 19.13 -27.74
CA THR A 40 28.16 19.75 -27.51
C THR A 40 29.19 19.23 -28.53
N PRO A 41 30.18 20.05 -28.92
CA PRO A 41 31.21 19.64 -29.88
C PRO A 41 32.03 18.45 -29.36
N ARG A 42 32.21 18.36 -28.03
CA ARG A 42 32.90 17.25 -27.36
C ARG A 42 32.18 15.91 -27.54
N VAL A 43 30.84 15.87 -27.45
CA VAL A 43 30.06 14.63 -27.66
C VAL A 43 30.17 14.16 -29.11
N ARG A 44 30.08 15.08 -30.07
CA ARG A 44 30.16 14.77 -31.50
C ARG A 44 31.53 14.17 -31.88
N ALA A 45 32.62 14.78 -31.42
CA ALA A 45 33.97 14.29 -31.67
C ALA A 45 34.20 12.88 -31.10
N LEU A 46 33.61 12.56 -29.93
CA LEU A 46 33.71 11.23 -29.33
C LEU A 46 32.94 10.16 -30.11
N ILE A 47 31.74 10.49 -30.62
CA ILE A 47 30.96 9.58 -31.48
C ILE A 47 31.73 9.28 -32.78
N GLU A 48 32.31 10.30 -33.39
CA GLU A 48 33.10 10.16 -34.61
C GLU A 48 34.36 9.31 -34.37
N SER A 49 35.07 9.54 -33.25
CA SER A 49 36.27 8.75 -32.89
C SER A 49 35.99 7.27 -32.66
N LEU A 50 34.76 6.92 -32.20
CA LEU A 50 34.36 5.53 -31.98
C LEU A 50 33.91 4.84 -33.28
N ASN A 51 33.34 5.60 -34.23
CA ASN A 51 32.92 5.07 -35.53
C ASN A 51 34.09 4.93 -36.53
N GLN A 52 35.21 5.66 -36.31
CA GLN A 52 36.38 5.61 -37.19
C GLN A 52 37.39 4.50 -36.87
N LYS A 53 37.09 3.53 -35.99
CA LYS A 53 38.05 2.48 -35.60
C LYS A 53 37.76 1.11 -36.26
N PRO A 54 38.17 0.86 -37.51
CA PRO A 54 38.31 -0.49 -38.06
C PRO A 54 39.68 -1.11 -37.72
N GLN A 55 39.75 -2.43 -37.82
CA GLN A 55 40.71 -3.38 -37.22
C GLN A 55 42.22 -3.21 -37.50
N SER A 56 43.03 -3.61 -36.52
CA SER A 56 44.40 -4.17 -36.61
C SER A 56 44.69 -4.80 -35.24
N ALA A 57 45.18 -6.02 -35.00
CA ALA A 57 45.77 -7.06 -35.83
C ALA A 57 45.60 -8.43 -35.12
N SER A 58 45.57 -9.49 -35.92
CA SER A 58 45.74 -10.90 -35.56
C SER A 58 47.22 -11.26 -35.38
N ASP A 59 47.57 -12.06 -34.36
CA ASP A 59 48.58 -13.13 -34.50
C ASP A 59 48.55 -14.13 -33.32
N HIS A 60 48.65 -15.42 -33.66
CA HIS A 60 48.80 -16.60 -32.78
C HIS A 60 50.31 -16.97 -32.66
N PRO A 61 50.83 -17.92 -31.84
CA PRO A 61 50.23 -19.22 -31.47
C PRO A 61 50.54 -19.81 -30.06
N GLN A 62 49.95 -20.98 -29.84
CA GLN A 62 49.93 -22.00 -28.77
C GLN A 62 51.32 -22.54 -28.28
N PRO A 63 51.44 -23.36 -27.19
CA PRO A 63 51.01 -24.78 -27.21
C PRO A 63 50.51 -25.46 -25.90
N THR A 64 49.65 -26.46 -26.13
CA THR A 64 49.45 -27.78 -25.47
C THR A 64 49.57 -27.97 -23.95
N ASP A 65 48.51 -28.49 -23.31
CA ASP A 65 48.59 -29.85 -22.74
C ASP A 65 47.21 -30.52 -22.57
N THR A 66 47.23 -31.84 -22.72
CA THR A 66 46.09 -32.77 -22.75
C THR A 66 45.76 -33.32 -21.37
N THR A 67 44.47 -33.55 -21.06
CA THR A 67 44.01 -34.78 -20.36
C THR A 67 42.48 -34.94 -20.37
N HIS A 68 42.07 -36.10 -20.89
CA HIS A 68 40.83 -36.89 -20.73
C HIS A 68 40.09 -36.72 -19.37
N ARG A 69 38.77 -36.89 -19.18
CA ARG A 69 37.74 -37.78 -19.79
C ARG A 69 36.34 -37.48 -19.19
N LYS A 70 35.27 -37.58 -20.03
CA LYS A 70 33.86 -38.04 -19.80
C LYS A 70 32.99 -37.35 -18.71
N ALA A 71 31.68 -37.13 -18.84
CA ALA A 71 30.56 -37.42 -19.78
C ALA A 71 29.38 -36.51 -19.31
N GLY A 72 28.34 -36.13 -20.06
CA GLY A 72 27.87 -36.41 -21.41
C GLY A 72 26.55 -35.64 -21.70
N GLY A 73 26.04 -35.77 -22.94
CA GLY A 73 24.68 -35.37 -23.40
C GLY A 73 24.59 -33.99 -24.07
N ALA A 74 24.85 -33.87 -25.38
CA ALA A 74 23.88 -33.89 -26.50
C ALA A 74 22.85 -32.75 -26.42
N ASP A 75 23.01 -31.64 -27.16
CA ASP A 75 22.68 -31.41 -28.60
C ASP A 75 21.17 -31.55 -28.86
N ALA A 76 20.42 -30.70 -29.56
CA ALA A 76 20.59 -29.52 -30.44
C ALA A 76 19.18 -28.83 -30.46
N ALA A 77 18.88 -27.67 -31.04
CA ALA A 77 19.29 -27.11 -32.33
C ALA A 77 18.88 -25.63 -32.46
N SER A 78 19.65 -24.92 -33.28
CA SER A 78 19.43 -23.58 -33.81
C SER A 78 18.14 -23.40 -34.63
N ALA A 79 17.62 -22.17 -34.66
CA ALA A 79 17.12 -21.54 -35.89
C ALA A 79 17.15 -20.01 -35.77
N ASN A 80 17.91 -19.36 -36.65
CA ASN A 80 17.77 -17.95 -37.04
C ASN A 80 16.62 -17.82 -38.05
N GLY A 81 15.95 -16.67 -38.09
CA GLY A 81 15.01 -16.32 -39.16
C GLY A 81 14.39 -14.93 -38.98
N GLU A 82 14.54 -14.09 -40.00
CA GLU A 82 14.26 -12.66 -40.09
C GLU A 82 12.78 -12.23 -40.11
N ALA A 83 12.60 -10.93 -39.84
CA ALA A 83 11.62 -9.95 -40.36
C ALA A 83 10.26 -10.41 -40.90
N GLY A 84 9.18 -9.86 -40.31
CA GLY A 84 7.83 -9.84 -40.89
C GLY A 84 6.87 -9.02 -40.05
N GLY A 85 6.18 -8.06 -40.67
CA GLY A 85 5.44 -7.00 -40.01
C GLY A 85 4.21 -7.42 -39.18
N GLY A 86 3.94 -6.61 -38.16
CA GLY A 86 2.60 -6.06 -37.90
C GLY A 86 1.64 -6.91 -37.08
N GLU A 87 1.60 -6.66 -35.77
CA GLU A 87 0.31 -6.43 -35.10
C GLU A 87 0.49 -5.65 -33.79
N SER A 88 -0.05 -4.43 -33.78
CA SER A 88 -0.13 -3.56 -32.61
C SER A 88 -1.22 -4.05 -31.67
N SER A 89 -0.86 -4.49 -30.46
CA SER A 89 -1.54 -4.06 -29.22
C SER A 89 -0.91 -4.72 -28.00
N LYS A 90 0.05 -4.04 -27.35
CA LYS A 90 0.23 -4.13 -25.90
C LYS A 90 1.28 -3.14 -25.43
N GLY A 91 0.82 -2.16 -24.65
CA GLY A 91 1.64 -1.11 -24.05
C GLY A 91 2.50 -1.60 -22.89
N TYR A 92 3.37 -2.59 -23.12
CA TYR A 92 4.35 -3.04 -22.13
C TYR A 92 5.73 -3.31 -22.74
N SER A 93 6.78 -3.15 -21.95
CA SER A 93 8.17 -3.39 -22.38
C SER A 93 8.59 -4.84 -22.16
N ALA A 94 9.56 -5.32 -22.95
CA ALA A 94 10.17 -6.64 -22.75
C ALA A 94 10.81 -6.80 -21.35
N GLU A 95 11.31 -5.71 -20.78
CA GLU A 95 11.83 -5.65 -19.41
C GLU A 95 10.72 -5.88 -18.37
N GLN A 96 9.53 -5.32 -18.58
CA GLN A 96 8.37 -5.53 -17.70
C GLN A 96 7.94 -7.01 -17.70
N VAL A 97 7.93 -7.66 -18.86
CA VAL A 97 7.60 -9.09 -18.97
C VAL A 97 8.63 -9.96 -18.26
N ALA A 98 9.93 -9.67 -18.43
CA ALA A 98 11.00 -10.40 -17.75
C ALA A 98 10.93 -10.23 -16.22
N ALA A 99 10.60 -9.02 -15.75
CA ALA A 99 10.45 -8.73 -14.32
C ALA A 99 9.26 -9.48 -13.70
N VAL A 100 8.11 -9.53 -14.39
CA VAL A 100 6.94 -10.32 -13.96
C VAL A 100 7.28 -11.81 -13.90
N LYS A 101 7.97 -12.32 -14.92
CA LYS A 101 8.38 -13.73 -14.98
C LYS A 101 9.29 -14.10 -13.80
N ARG A 102 10.25 -13.23 -13.44
CA ARG A 102 11.13 -13.44 -12.28
C ARG A 102 10.35 -13.53 -10.98
N VAL A 103 9.47 -12.58 -10.71
CA VAL A 103 8.68 -12.54 -9.46
C VAL A 103 7.78 -13.78 -9.33
N LYS A 104 7.18 -14.24 -10.44
CA LYS A 104 6.36 -15.45 -10.46
C LYS A 104 7.14 -16.76 -10.28
N GLN A 105 8.44 -16.76 -10.58
CA GLN A 105 9.31 -17.93 -10.44
C GLN A 105 9.89 -18.07 -9.04
N CYS A 106 10.03 -16.97 -8.31
CA CYS A 106 10.49 -16.97 -6.92
C CYS A 106 9.39 -17.50 -5.99
N LYS A 107 9.79 -18.38 -5.07
CA LYS A 107 8.91 -18.92 -4.01
C LYS A 107 9.22 -18.31 -2.65
N ASP A 108 10.45 -17.82 -2.45
CA ASP A 108 10.88 -17.18 -1.21
C ASP A 108 10.45 -15.70 -1.18
N TYR A 109 9.87 -15.24 -0.07
CA TYR A 109 9.43 -13.84 0.10
C TYR A 109 10.60 -12.84 0.04
N TYR A 110 11.78 -13.25 0.52
CA TYR A 110 12.99 -12.43 0.42
C TYR A 110 13.45 -12.28 -1.03
N GLU A 111 13.34 -13.33 -1.86
CA GLU A 111 13.69 -13.28 -3.28
C GLU A 111 12.69 -12.48 -4.11
N ILE A 112 11.39 -12.59 -3.79
CA ILE A 112 10.31 -11.80 -4.38
C ILE A 112 10.59 -10.30 -4.17
N LEU A 113 10.96 -9.90 -2.95
CA LEU A 113 11.34 -8.52 -2.63
C LEU A 113 12.75 -8.16 -3.11
N GLY A 114 13.59 -9.15 -3.45
CA GLY A 114 14.98 -8.95 -3.86
C GLY A 114 15.88 -8.45 -2.73
N VAL A 115 15.64 -8.91 -1.51
CA VAL A 115 16.41 -8.57 -0.31
C VAL A 115 17.08 -9.80 0.30
N SER A 116 18.10 -9.59 1.13
CA SER A 116 18.71 -10.66 1.93
C SER A 116 17.80 -11.07 3.10
N ARG A 117 17.93 -12.31 3.59
CA ARG A 117 17.21 -12.80 4.78
C ARG A 117 17.49 -11.96 6.04
N GLY A 118 18.68 -11.37 6.14
CA GLY A 118 19.09 -10.45 7.21
C GLY A 118 18.70 -8.99 6.99
N ALA A 119 17.82 -8.68 6.02
CA ALA A 119 17.43 -7.31 5.72
C ALA A 119 16.70 -6.65 6.89
N SER A 120 17.00 -5.37 7.12
CA SER A 120 16.30 -4.54 8.11
C SER A 120 14.89 -4.19 7.64
N ASP A 121 14.03 -3.77 8.57
CA ASP A 121 12.65 -3.34 8.25
C ASP A 121 12.64 -2.15 7.27
N GLU A 122 13.66 -1.27 7.36
CA GLU A 122 13.83 -0.18 6.40
C GLU A 122 14.12 -0.68 4.99
N ASP A 123 14.94 -1.72 4.86
CA ASP A 123 15.31 -2.29 3.56
C ASP A 123 14.13 -3.01 2.92
N LEU A 124 13.34 -3.74 3.73
CA LEU A 124 12.07 -4.32 3.30
C LEU A 124 11.11 -3.24 2.77
N LYS A 125 11.00 -2.12 3.50
CA LYS A 125 10.15 -0.98 3.12
C LYS A 125 10.62 -0.30 1.84
N LYS A 126 11.95 -0.12 1.68
CA LYS A 126 12.57 0.46 0.48
C LYS A 126 12.37 -0.46 -0.74
N ALA A 127 12.56 -1.76 -0.57
CA ALA A 127 12.37 -2.77 -1.62
C ALA A 127 10.92 -2.85 -2.09
N TYR A 128 9.97 -2.92 -1.15
CA TYR A 128 8.53 -2.91 -1.46
C TYR A 128 8.13 -1.64 -2.22
N ARG A 129 8.57 -0.45 -1.75
CA ARG A 129 8.31 0.83 -2.44
C ARG A 129 8.75 0.79 -3.91
N LYS A 130 9.96 0.29 -4.16
CA LYS A 130 10.55 0.23 -5.50
C LYS A 130 9.81 -0.75 -6.40
N LEU A 131 9.41 -1.90 -5.88
CA LEU A 131 8.71 -2.92 -6.64
C LEU A 131 7.24 -2.55 -6.88
N ALA A 132 6.54 -2.03 -5.88
CA ALA A 132 5.14 -1.64 -6.01
C ALA A 132 4.94 -0.55 -7.08
N LEU A 133 5.87 0.40 -7.22
CA LEU A 133 5.85 1.39 -8.30
C LEU A 133 6.11 0.79 -9.69
N LYS A 134 6.93 -0.25 -9.77
CA LYS A 134 7.28 -0.95 -11.02
C LYS A 134 6.19 -1.91 -11.50
N PHE A 135 5.44 -2.48 -10.57
CA PHE A 135 4.40 -3.48 -10.83
C PHE A 135 2.98 -2.93 -10.63
N HIS A 136 2.82 -1.61 -10.46
CA HIS A 136 1.52 -0.99 -10.31
C HIS A 136 0.62 -1.28 -11.53
N PRO A 137 -0.65 -1.66 -11.34
CA PRO A 137 -1.55 -2.03 -12.44
C PRO A 137 -1.72 -0.92 -13.49
N ASP A 138 -1.67 0.35 -13.07
CA ASP A 138 -1.76 1.51 -13.98
C ASP A 138 -0.49 1.76 -14.80
N LYS A 139 0.68 1.25 -14.37
CA LYS A 139 1.97 1.52 -15.03
C LYS A 139 2.55 0.31 -15.76
N ASN A 140 2.14 -0.89 -15.37
CA ASN A 140 2.63 -2.13 -15.93
C ASN A 140 1.46 -3.02 -16.36
N HIS A 141 1.22 -3.03 -17.68
CA HIS A 141 0.15 -3.82 -18.29
C HIS A 141 0.66 -5.15 -18.85
N ALA A 142 1.85 -5.61 -18.43
CA ALA A 142 2.39 -6.91 -18.83
C ALA A 142 1.50 -8.06 -18.32
N PRO A 143 1.38 -9.16 -19.08
CA PRO A 143 0.58 -10.32 -18.67
C PRO A 143 1.13 -10.88 -17.34
N GLY A 144 0.26 -10.97 -16.33
CA GLY A 144 0.62 -11.45 -14.99
C GLY A 144 1.21 -10.37 -14.06
N ALA A 145 1.24 -9.09 -14.46
CA ALA A 145 1.70 -8.00 -13.59
C ALA A 145 0.87 -7.89 -12.30
N THR A 146 -0.45 -8.07 -12.38
CA THR A 146 -1.33 -8.08 -11.20
C THR A 146 -1.01 -9.22 -10.23
N GLU A 147 -0.69 -10.41 -10.74
CA GLU A 147 -0.31 -11.56 -9.91
C GLU A 147 1.05 -11.32 -9.24
N ALA A 148 2.02 -10.77 -9.99
CA ALA A 148 3.32 -10.39 -9.44
C ALA A 148 3.18 -9.29 -8.38
N PHE A 149 2.30 -8.31 -8.59
CA PHE A 149 2.01 -7.26 -7.62
C PHE A 149 1.41 -7.84 -6.32
N LYS A 150 0.46 -8.77 -6.44
CA LYS A 150 -0.10 -9.51 -5.30
C LYS A 150 1.00 -10.26 -4.53
N ALA A 151 1.87 -10.99 -5.23
CA ALA A 151 2.97 -11.72 -4.61
C ALA A 151 3.96 -10.80 -3.87
N ILE A 152 4.25 -9.62 -4.42
CA ILE A 152 5.08 -8.59 -3.78
C ILE A 152 4.40 -8.05 -2.51
N GLY A 153 3.09 -7.80 -2.55
CA GLY A 153 2.30 -7.36 -1.41
C GLY A 153 2.26 -8.39 -0.28
N THR A 154 1.99 -9.66 -0.60
CA THR A 154 1.98 -10.74 0.39
C THR A 154 3.35 -10.94 1.02
N ALA A 155 4.42 -10.91 0.22
CA ALA A 155 5.79 -11.03 0.72
C ALA A 155 6.12 -9.92 1.74
N TYR A 156 5.77 -8.67 1.43
CA TYR A 156 6.01 -7.56 2.35
C TYR A 156 5.12 -7.63 3.59
N ALA A 157 3.84 -7.99 3.47
CA ALA A 157 2.94 -8.09 4.62
C ALA A 157 3.37 -9.15 5.64
N VAL A 158 3.95 -10.27 5.18
CA VAL A 158 4.52 -11.30 6.06
C VAL A 158 5.85 -10.83 6.65
N LEU A 159 6.77 -10.32 5.83
CA LEU A 159 8.12 -9.96 6.28
C LEU A 159 8.19 -8.68 7.12
N SER A 160 7.23 -7.76 6.97
CA SER A 160 7.18 -6.51 7.74
C SER A 160 6.62 -6.68 9.15
N ASN A 161 5.94 -7.78 9.45
CA ASN A 161 5.48 -8.09 10.79
C ASN A 161 6.49 -9.03 11.47
N PRO A 162 7.10 -8.66 12.60
CA PRO A 162 8.15 -9.44 13.24
C PRO A 162 7.69 -10.85 13.66
N GLU A 163 6.42 -10.99 14.08
CA GLU A 163 5.86 -12.27 14.50
C GLU A 163 5.61 -13.19 13.29
N LYS A 164 5.03 -12.65 12.20
CA LYS A 164 4.80 -13.42 10.97
C LYS A 164 6.10 -13.75 10.24
N ARG A 165 7.08 -12.85 10.27
CA ARG A 165 8.44 -13.07 9.75
C ARG A 165 9.12 -14.22 10.50
N LYS A 166 9.04 -14.23 11.83
CA LYS A 166 9.60 -15.31 12.65
C LYS A 166 8.96 -16.66 12.35
N GLN A 167 7.63 -16.69 12.19
CA GLN A 167 6.91 -17.91 11.80
C GLN A 167 7.32 -18.38 10.40
N TYR A 168 7.44 -17.46 9.44
CA TYR A 168 7.92 -17.77 8.10
C TYR A 168 9.37 -18.27 8.08
N ASP A 169 10.26 -17.66 8.86
CA ASP A 169 11.66 -18.07 8.96
C ASP A 169 11.82 -19.44 9.64
N GLN A 170 10.88 -19.82 10.52
CA GLN A 170 10.90 -21.08 11.27
C GLN A 170 10.30 -22.26 10.50
N PHE A 171 9.24 -22.04 9.71
CA PHE A 171 8.49 -23.09 9.02
C PHE A 171 8.61 -23.04 7.49
N GLY A 172 9.22 -21.99 6.93
CA GLY A 172 9.29 -21.75 5.49
C GLY A 172 7.90 -21.51 4.86
N ASP A 173 7.85 -21.46 3.52
CA ASP A 173 6.60 -21.54 2.75
C ASP A 173 6.08 -22.98 2.65
N ASP A 174 6.33 -23.81 3.67
CA ASP A 174 6.11 -25.25 3.59
C ASP A 174 4.61 -25.56 3.64
N LYS A 175 4.06 -25.75 2.43
CA LYS A 175 2.70 -26.16 2.10
C LYS A 175 2.27 -27.50 2.74
N SER A 176 3.12 -28.14 3.53
CA SER A 176 2.93 -29.52 4.02
C SER A 176 2.40 -29.66 5.46
N GLN A 177 2.38 -28.61 6.30
CA GLN A 177 1.86 -28.74 7.68
C GLN A 177 0.40 -28.29 7.88
N ALA A 178 -0.22 -27.60 6.93
CA ALA A 178 -1.65 -27.29 6.98
C ALA A 178 -2.55 -28.49 6.61
N ALA A 179 -1.98 -29.62 6.20
CA ALA A 179 -2.72 -30.81 5.75
C ALA A 179 -3.26 -31.70 6.89
N ARG A 180 -3.19 -31.28 8.16
CA ARG A 180 -3.72 -32.07 9.29
C ARG A 180 -5.07 -31.62 9.84
N HIS A 181 -5.73 -30.61 9.28
CA HIS A 181 -7.11 -30.26 9.65
C HIS A 181 -7.96 -29.90 8.42
N GLY A 182 -8.68 -30.90 7.90
CA GLY A 182 -10.01 -30.73 7.28
C GLY A 182 -10.08 -30.32 5.81
N HIS A 183 -10.69 -31.20 5.01
CA HIS A 183 -10.94 -31.14 3.57
C HIS A 183 -11.48 -29.82 2.98
N GLY A 184 -10.98 -29.45 1.78
CA GLY A 184 -11.68 -28.57 0.85
C GLY A 184 -10.79 -27.99 -0.26
N HIS A 185 -10.99 -28.44 -1.50
CA HIS A 185 -10.32 -28.02 -2.74
C HIS A 185 -10.36 -26.50 -2.98
N GLY A 186 -9.22 -25.87 -3.31
CA GLY A 186 -9.15 -24.57 -3.99
C GLY A 186 -8.42 -23.44 -3.25
N ASP A 187 -7.32 -23.00 -3.86
CA ASP A 187 -6.61 -21.72 -3.69
C ASP A 187 -5.50 -21.62 -2.60
N PHE A 188 -4.28 -21.39 -3.06
CA PHE A 188 -2.99 -21.49 -2.35
C PHE A 188 -2.66 -20.30 -1.43
N HIS A 189 -3.65 -19.57 -0.91
CA HIS A 189 -3.42 -18.28 -0.23
C HIS A 189 -3.95 -18.15 1.22
N ARG A 190 -4.64 -19.15 1.79
CA ARG A 190 -5.37 -18.96 3.06
C ARG A 190 -4.62 -19.23 4.37
N GLY A 191 -3.35 -19.65 4.34
CA GLY A 191 -2.57 -19.94 5.56
C GLY A 191 -1.71 -18.77 6.08
N PHE A 192 -1.41 -17.82 5.20
CA PHE A 192 -0.57 -16.64 5.45
C PHE A 192 -1.25 -15.40 4.83
N GLU A 193 -2.58 -15.31 4.96
CA GLU A 193 -3.33 -14.17 4.44
C GLU A 193 -2.87 -12.91 5.20
N ALA A 194 -2.34 -11.94 4.45
CA ALA A 194 -2.12 -10.61 4.96
C ALA A 194 -3.49 -10.05 5.35
N ASP A 195 -3.66 -9.59 6.60
CA ASP A 195 -4.91 -8.96 7.06
C ASP A 195 -5.21 -7.63 6.32
N ILE A 196 -4.39 -7.28 5.33
CA ILE A 196 -4.39 -6.05 4.55
C ILE A 196 -4.16 -6.44 3.09
N SER A 197 -5.06 -6.02 2.18
CA SER A 197 -4.90 -6.27 0.75
C SER A 197 -3.62 -5.60 0.22
N PRO A 198 -2.90 -6.18 -0.75
CA PRO A 198 -1.76 -5.52 -1.41
C PRO A 198 -2.07 -4.10 -1.92
N GLU A 199 -3.30 -3.88 -2.38
CA GLU A 199 -3.86 -2.60 -2.82
C GLU A 199 -4.05 -1.64 -1.64
N ASP A 200 -4.56 -2.11 -0.50
CA ASP A 200 -4.73 -1.31 0.72
C ASP A 200 -3.39 -0.93 1.34
N LEU A 201 -2.42 -1.86 1.31
CA LEU A 201 -1.05 -1.67 1.75
C LEU A 201 -0.34 -0.61 0.88
N PHE A 202 -0.60 -0.63 -0.43
CA PHE A 202 -0.12 0.37 -1.36
C PHE A 202 -0.78 1.73 -1.13
N ASN A 203 -2.10 1.77 -0.96
CA ASN A 203 -2.85 2.99 -0.67
C ASN A 203 -2.41 3.64 0.65
N MET A 204 -2.13 2.83 1.67
CA MET A 204 -1.55 3.28 2.94
C MET A 204 -0.15 3.89 2.78
N PHE A 205 0.59 3.50 1.74
CA PHE A 205 1.97 3.91 1.51
C PHE A 205 2.12 5.06 0.49
N PHE A 206 1.24 5.12 -0.52
CA PHE A 206 1.33 6.04 -1.66
C PHE A 206 0.06 6.87 -1.90
N GLY A 207 -1.09 6.47 -1.37
CA GLY A 207 -2.40 7.10 -1.60
C GLY A 207 -2.67 8.36 -0.79
N GLY A 208 -1.67 8.93 -0.10
CA GLY A 208 -1.78 10.23 0.55
C GLY A 208 -2.71 10.29 1.79
N GLY A 209 -3.24 9.16 2.24
CA GLY A 209 -3.92 9.04 3.53
C GLY A 209 -2.97 8.48 4.57
N PHE A 210 -2.41 9.33 5.43
CA PHE A 210 -1.94 8.84 6.72
C PHE A 210 -3.11 8.11 7.40
N PRO A 211 -3.00 6.82 7.79
CA PRO A 211 -3.86 6.29 8.82
C PRO A 211 -3.38 6.90 10.14
N SER A 212 -3.97 8.06 10.40
CA SER A 212 -4.68 8.29 11.64
C SER A 212 -5.15 7.06 12.39
N SER A 213 -4.25 6.33 13.05
CA SER A 213 -4.50 5.59 14.29
C SER A 213 -5.96 5.19 14.48
N ASN A 214 -6.39 4.22 13.70
CA ASN A 214 -7.41 3.24 14.04
C ASN A 214 -6.95 1.94 13.37
N VAL A 215 -5.99 1.27 14.02
CA VAL A 215 -6.02 -0.19 14.00
C VAL A 215 -7.35 -0.55 14.66
N HIS A 216 -8.40 -0.74 13.87
CA HIS A 216 -9.48 -1.60 14.31
C HIS A 216 -8.87 -2.99 14.40
N VAL A 217 -8.40 -3.31 15.61
CA VAL A 217 -8.25 -4.67 16.06
C VAL A 217 -9.65 -5.27 16.00
N TYR A 218 -9.99 -5.90 14.87
CA TYR A 218 -11.06 -6.89 14.86
C TYR A 218 -10.55 -8.09 15.64
N SER A 219 -10.74 -8.04 16.95
CA SER A 219 -10.71 -9.21 17.82
C SER A 219 -11.98 -10.01 17.54
N ASN A 220 -11.80 -11.17 16.90
CA ASN A 220 -12.65 -12.36 16.95
C ASN A 220 -14.17 -12.17 16.98
N GLY A 221 -14.79 -12.32 15.80
CA GLY A 221 -16.21 -12.61 15.66
C GLY A 221 -16.48 -13.27 14.31
N ARG A 222 -16.57 -14.60 14.31
CA ARG A 222 -16.81 -15.48 13.15
C ARG A 222 -17.86 -14.91 12.19
N MET A 223 -17.52 -14.73 10.91
CA MET A 223 -18.44 -14.97 9.80
C MET A 223 -17.66 -15.38 8.55
N ARG A 224 -17.75 -16.67 8.21
CA ARG A 224 -17.31 -17.23 6.93
C ARG A 224 -18.36 -16.86 5.87
N TYR A 225 -17.99 -16.02 4.91
CA TYR A 225 -18.63 -16.04 3.59
C TYR A 225 -17.79 -16.92 2.67
N THR A 226 -18.21 -18.17 2.50
CA THR A 226 -17.78 -18.99 1.37
C THR A 226 -18.71 -18.69 0.20
N TYR A 227 -18.17 -17.96 -0.77
CA TYR A 227 -18.64 -18.02 -2.15
C TYR A 227 -18.25 -19.41 -2.67
N GLN A 228 -19.20 -20.34 -2.70
CA GLN A 228 -19.09 -21.56 -3.48
C GLN A 228 -20.11 -21.45 -4.61
N GLN A 229 -19.61 -21.04 -5.77
CA GLN A 229 -20.36 -21.03 -7.00
C GLN A 229 -20.15 -22.37 -7.70
N ARG A 230 -21.23 -23.16 -7.76
CA ARG A 230 -21.56 -24.24 -8.73
C ARG A 230 -20.57 -25.42 -8.79
N GLN A 231 -20.99 -26.67 -8.97
CA GLN A 231 -22.14 -27.20 -9.67
C GLN A 231 -22.16 -28.68 -9.29
N ASP A 232 -23.23 -29.18 -8.66
CA ASP A 232 -23.68 -30.50 -9.03
C ASP A 232 -25.19 -30.54 -8.98
N ARG A 233 -25.72 -30.73 -10.18
CA ARG A 233 -27.11 -30.84 -10.52
C ARG A 233 -27.40 -32.34 -10.48
N ARG A 234 -28.24 -32.77 -9.55
CA ARG A 234 -29.14 -33.94 -9.72
C ARG A 234 -30.14 -33.92 -8.56
N GLU A 235 -31.35 -33.51 -8.91
CA GLU A 235 -32.54 -34.36 -8.77
C GLU A 235 -32.90 -34.60 -7.30
N ASN A 236 -33.77 -33.74 -6.76
CA ASN A 236 -35.09 -34.28 -6.49
C ASN A 236 -36.18 -33.22 -6.59
N GLN A 237 -37.27 -33.70 -7.16
CA GLN A 237 -38.50 -33.06 -7.53
C GLN A 237 -39.32 -32.71 -6.28
N GLY A 238 -39.92 -31.52 -6.24
CA GLY A 238 -40.73 -31.07 -5.12
C GLY A 238 -41.33 -29.69 -5.39
N ASP A 239 -42.41 -29.72 -6.15
CA ASP A 239 -43.29 -28.62 -6.48
C ASP A 239 -43.77 -27.82 -5.23
N GLY A 240 -44.00 -26.52 -5.40
CA GLY A 240 -44.70 -25.68 -4.42
C GLY A 240 -44.00 -24.36 -4.09
N GLY A 241 -44.71 -23.24 -4.30
CA GLY A 241 -44.28 -21.84 -4.11
C GLY A 241 -43.77 -21.43 -2.71
N LEU A 242 -43.50 -22.36 -1.82
CA LEU A 242 -42.91 -22.16 -0.49
C LEU A 242 -41.36 -22.08 -0.50
N GLY A 243 -40.69 -22.56 -1.56
CA GLY A 243 -39.23 -22.51 -1.66
C GLY A 243 -38.64 -21.09 -1.74
N VAL A 244 -39.36 -20.17 -2.39
CA VAL A 244 -38.99 -18.74 -2.46
C VAL A 244 -39.08 -18.09 -1.07
N PHE A 245 -40.08 -18.45 -0.26
CA PHE A 245 -40.20 -17.94 1.10
C PHE A 245 -39.05 -18.40 1.99
N VAL A 246 -38.65 -19.68 1.93
CA VAL A 246 -37.51 -20.19 2.71
C VAL A 246 -36.19 -19.54 2.27
N GLN A 247 -36.03 -19.23 0.98
CA GLN A 247 -34.84 -18.52 0.47
C GLN A 247 -34.80 -17.04 0.87
N LEU A 248 -35.97 -16.38 1.03
CA LEU A 248 -36.07 -14.97 1.43
C LEU A 248 -36.13 -14.78 2.95
N MET A 249 -36.44 -15.82 3.73
CA MET A 249 -36.53 -15.76 5.19
C MET A 249 -35.28 -15.15 5.86
N PRO A 250 -34.03 -15.52 5.54
CA PRO A 250 -32.85 -14.90 6.15
C PRO A 250 -32.74 -13.40 5.85
N ILE A 251 -33.12 -12.98 4.64
CA ILE A 251 -33.10 -11.57 4.23
C ILE A 251 -34.21 -10.79 4.95
N LEU A 252 -35.41 -11.36 5.03
CA LEU A 252 -36.53 -10.78 5.76
C LEU A 252 -36.23 -10.68 7.26
N ILE A 253 -35.58 -11.68 7.85
CA ILE A 253 -35.13 -11.64 9.25
C ILE A 253 -34.09 -10.54 9.44
N LEU A 254 -33.11 -10.39 8.53
CA LEU A 254 -32.12 -9.31 8.64
C LEU A 254 -32.76 -7.92 8.49
N ILE A 255 -33.72 -7.76 7.57
CA ILE A 255 -34.47 -6.52 7.41
C ILE A 255 -35.31 -6.25 8.66
N LEU A 256 -35.99 -7.26 9.20
CA LEU A 256 -36.83 -7.16 10.39
C LEU A 256 -35.99 -6.86 11.64
N VAL A 257 -34.85 -7.52 11.82
CA VAL A 257 -33.90 -7.22 12.91
C VAL A 257 -33.33 -5.81 12.75
N SER A 258 -32.98 -5.37 11.54
CA SER A 258 -32.50 -4.02 11.30
C SER A 258 -33.59 -2.96 11.57
N ALA A 259 -34.83 -3.23 11.16
CA ALA A 259 -35.97 -2.36 11.42
C ALA A 259 -36.33 -2.30 12.92
N LEU A 260 -36.35 -3.44 13.60
CA LEU A 260 -36.55 -3.51 15.05
C LEU A 260 -35.40 -2.85 15.82
N SER A 261 -34.17 -2.94 15.34
CA SER A 261 -33.02 -2.24 15.94
C SER A 261 -33.19 -0.73 15.83
N GLN A 262 -33.67 -0.22 14.69
CA GLN A 262 -33.95 1.21 14.52
C GLN A 262 -35.06 1.71 15.44
N LEU A 263 -36.05 0.87 15.75
CA LEU A 263 -37.12 1.19 16.71
C LEU A 263 -36.63 1.20 18.17
N MET A 264 -35.52 0.53 18.47
CA MET A 264 -34.92 0.44 19.81
C MET A 264 -33.75 1.43 20.03
N VAL A 265 -33.32 2.16 18.99
CA VAL A 265 -32.32 3.22 19.15
C VAL A 265 -33.02 4.46 19.70
N SER A 266 -32.98 4.60 21.03
CA SER A 266 -33.36 5.85 21.68
C SER A 266 -32.43 6.97 21.24
N SER A 267 -33.00 8.13 20.89
CA SER A 267 -32.23 9.34 20.63
C SER A 267 -31.39 9.71 21.87
N PRO A 268 -30.12 10.13 21.71
CA PRO A 268 -29.29 10.52 22.84
C PRO A 268 -29.95 11.68 23.61
N PRO A 269 -29.79 11.74 24.94
CA PRO A 269 -30.47 12.75 25.76
C PRO A 269 -29.95 14.19 25.54
N TYR A 270 -28.77 14.34 24.94
CA TYR A 270 -28.16 15.64 24.63
C TYR A 270 -27.36 15.64 23.33
N SER A 271 -26.94 16.84 22.90
CA SER A 271 -25.94 17.05 21.85
C SER A 271 -25.02 18.24 22.19
N LEU A 272 -23.74 18.18 21.81
CA LEU A 272 -22.80 19.31 21.96
C LEU A 272 -23.02 20.40 20.90
N SER A 273 -23.81 20.12 19.87
CA SER A 273 -24.16 21.04 18.78
C SER A 273 -25.67 21.13 18.65
N PRO A 274 -26.25 22.27 18.23
CA PRO A 274 -27.69 22.38 18.03
C PRO A 274 -28.15 21.41 16.93
N ARG A 275 -29.18 20.60 17.22
CA ARG A 275 -29.76 19.65 16.26
C ARG A 275 -31.29 19.75 16.26
N PRO A 276 -31.86 20.74 15.53
CA PRO A 276 -33.31 20.94 15.46
C PRO A 276 -34.07 19.73 14.92
N SER A 277 -33.45 18.94 14.03
CA SER A 277 -34.06 17.74 13.44
C SER A 277 -34.37 16.63 14.45
N VAL A 278 -33.68 16.61 15.58
CA VAL A 278 -33.84 15.60 16.65
C VAL A 278 -34.49 16.22 17.90
N GLY A 279 -34.80 17.52 17.87
CA GLY A 279 -35.36 18.25 19.01
C GLY A 279 -34.34 18.79 20.01
N HIS A 280 -33.02 18.64 19.78
CA HIS A 280 -31.99 19.23 20.63
C HIS A 280 -31.82 20.73 20.35
N VAL A 281 -32.78 21.53 20.83
CA VAL A 281 -32.85 22.99 20.63
C VAL A 281 -32.59 23.78 21.90
N HIS A 282 -32.87 23.21 23.08
CA HIS A 282 -32.74 23.91 24.34
C HIS A 282 -31.30 23.93 24.83
N ARG A 283 -30.70 25.12 24.84
CA ARG A 283 -29.33 25.34 25.32
C ARG A 283 -29.26 25.23 26.85
N ARG A 284 -28.29 24.46 27.34
CA ARG A 284 -27.92 24.31 28.75
C ARG A 284 -26.41 24.42 28.91
N VAL A 285 -25.95 24.55 30.16
CA VAL A 285 -24.54 24.69 30.54
C VAL A 285 -24.27 23.76 31.71
N THR A 286 -23.15 23.03 31.70
CA THR A 286 -22.76 22.15 32.81
C THR A 286 -22.18 22.95 33.98
N ASP A 287 -22.33 22.44 35.21
CA ASP A 287 -21.92 23.17 36.41
C ASP A 287 -20.39 23.30 36.56
N ASN A 288 -19.60 22.29 36.19
CA ASN A 288 -18.14 22.32 36.46
C ASN A 288 -17.37 23.05 35.37
N LEU A 289 -17.46 22.57 34.13
CA LEU A 289 -16.65 23.05 33.00
C LEU A 289 -17.35 24.14 32.18
N ASN A 290 -18.58 24.51 32.55
CA ASN A 290 -19.41 25.46 31.81
C ASN A 290 -19.57 25.07 30.33
N VAL A 291 -19.72 23.77 30.04
CA VAL A 291 -19.85 23.26 28.68
C VAL A 291 -21.27 23.49 28.18
N VAL A 292 -21.39 24.12 27.03
CA VAL A 292 -22.68 24.33 26.37
C VAL A 292 -23.13 23.03 25.70
N TYR A 293 -24.36 22.61 26.00
CA TYR A 293 -24.99 21.45 25.37
C TYR A 293 -26.47 21.73 25.09
N TYR A 294 -27.07 20.92 24.22
CA TYR A 294 -28.44 21.09 23.73
C TYR A 294 -29.27 19.87 24.06
N VAL A 295 -30.48 20.09 24.56
CA VAL A 295 -31.40 19.05 25.02
C VAL A 295 -32.78 19.20 24.39
N ALA A 296 -33.59 18.14 24.47
CA ALA A 296 -35.00 18.15 24.09
C ALA A 296 -35.88 18.80 25.16
N ASP A 297 -37.08 19.21 24.79
CA ASP A 297 -38.05 19.91 25.65
C ASP A 297 -38.44 19.09 26.89
N THR A 298 -38.41 17.76 26.81
CA THR A 298 -38.75 16.83 27.89
C THR A 298 -37.62 16.62 28.90
N PHE A 299 -36.40 17.08 28.59
CA PHE A 299 -35.19 16.75 29.35
C PHE A 299 -35.27 17.16 30.83
N SER A 300 -35.79 18.37 31.13
CA SER A 300 -35.89 18.87 32.50
C SER A 300 -36.91 18.10 33.36
N LYS A 301 -37.83 17.36 32.75
CA LYS A 301 -38.77 16.49 33.46
C LYS A 301 -38.20 15.08 33.68
N GLU A 302 -37.35 14.63 32.77
CA GLU A 302 -36.78 13.27 32.76
C GLU A 302 -35.49 13.16 33.59
N TYR A 303 -34.67 14.20 33.59
CA TYR A 303 -33.36 14.23 34.26
C TYR A 303 -33.34 15.28 35.37
N THR A 304 -33.39 14.84 36.62
CA THR A 304 -33.40 15.69 37.81
C THR A 304 -32.51 15.13 38.92
N GLY A 305 -31.89 15.99 39.71
CA GLY A 305 -31.09 15.58 40.87
C GLY A 305 -29.84 14.78 40.46
N SER A 306 -29.72 13.54 40.92
CA SER A 306 -28.56 12.69 40.66
C SER A 306 -28.43 12.28 39.18
N SER A 307 -29.55 12.02 38.49
CA SER A 307 -29.51 11.65 37.07
C SER A 307 -29.01 12.80 36.19
N LEU A 308 -29.35 14.04 36.54
CA LEU A 308 -28.84 15.23 35.86
C LEU A 308 -27.32 15.35 36.01
N LYS A 309 -26.78 15.16 37.22
CA LYS A 309 -25.33 15.20 37.45
C LYS A 309 -24.58 14.15 36.64
N THR A 310 -25.14 12.95 36.50
CA THR A 310 -24.55 11.90 35.65
C THR A 310 -24.54 12.31 34.19
N VAL A 311 -25.64 12.91 33.69
CA VAL A 311 -25.69 13.41 32.30
C VAL A 311 -24.69 14.53 32.08
N GLU A 312 -24.59 15.50 32.98
CA GLU A 312 -23.65 16.61 32.87
C GLU A 312 -22.19 16.14 32.90
N ARG A 313 -21.88 15.13 33.73
CA ARG A 313 -20.57 14.48 33.71
C ARG A 313 -20.27 13.82 32.36
N ASN A 314 -21.24 13.12 31.78
CA ASN A 314 -21.08 12.51 30.45
C ASN A 314 -20.89 13.59 29.37
N VAL A 315 -21.62 14.71 29.46
CA VAL A 315 -21.45 15.87 28.56
C VAL A 315 -20.01 16.41 28.64
N GLU A 316 -19.48 16.55 29.86
CA GLU A 316 -18.12 17.03 30.10
C GLU A 316 -17.06 16.04 29.56
N ASP A 317 -17.24 14.74 29.81
CA ASP A 317 -16.35 13.70 29.32
C ASP A 317 -16.34 13.65 27.78
N ASP A 318 -17.51 13.70 27.13
CA ASP A 318 -17.63 13.76 25.66
C ASP A 318 -17.01 15.03 25.08
N TYR A 319 -17.19 16.16 25.75
CA TYR A 319 -16.58 17.43 25.35
C TYR A 319 -15.05 17.36 25.41
N ILE A 320 -14.49 16.80 26.48
CA ILE A 320 -13.04 16.58 26.60
C ILE A 320 -12.54 15.61 25.52
N ALA A 321 -13.26 14.52 25.27
CA ALA A 321 -12.91 13.57 24.21
C ALA A 321 -12.90 14.25 22.82
N ASN A 322 -13.89 15.08 22.53
CA ASN A 322 -13.96 15.85 21.30
C ASN A 322 -12.79 16.86 21.18
N LEU A 323 -12.48 17.58 22.27
CA LEU A 323 -11.31 18.48 22.33
C LEU A 323 -10.00 17.74 22.08
N ARG A 324 -9.79 16.55 22.66
CA ARG A 324 -8.61 15.71 22.42
C ARG A 324 -8.48 15.33 20.96
N ASN A 325 -9.58 14.87 20.35
CA ASN A 325 -9.60 14.49 18.94
C ASN A 325 -9.30 15.67 18.01
N ASN A 326 -9.91 16.83 18.29
CA ASN A 326 -9.68 18.03 17.47
C ASN A 326 -8.27 18.59 17.68
N CYS A 327 -7.76 18.63 18.91
CA CYS A 327 -6.39 19.00 19.20
C CYS A 327 -5.39 18.11 18.45
N TRP A 328 -5.63 16.79 18.46
CA TRP A 328 -4.79 15.85 17.75
C TRP A 328 -4.80 16.12 16.23
N LYS A 329 -5.96 16.42 15.64
CA LYS A 329 -6.08 16.82 14.22
C LYS A 329 -5.35 18.14 13.93
N GLU A 330 -5.55 19.17 14.74
CA GLU A 330 -4.89 20.48 14.60
C GLU A 330 -3.35 20.33 14.66
N LYS A 331 -2.86 19.55 15.64
CA LYS A 331 -1.44 19.25 15.79
C LYS A 331 -0.89 18.52 14.56
N GLN A 332 -1.60 17.50 14.06
CA GLN A 332 -1.15 16.77 12.88
C GLN A 332 -1.12 17.66 11.63
N GLN A 333 -2.09 18.56 11.46
CA GLN A 333 -2.09 19.54 10.37
C GLN A 333 -0.88 20.48 10.46
N LYS A 334 -0.59 21.01 11.66
CA LYS A 334 0.56 21.88 11.91
C LYS A 334 1.89 21.16 11.66
N GLU A 335 2.05 19.95 12.18
CA GLU A 335 3.24 19.12 11.98
C GLU A 335 3.43 18.72 10.52
N GLY A 336 2.34 18.37 9.82
CA GLY A 336 2.37 18.05 8.40
C GLY A 336 2.81 19.23 7.54
N LEU A 337 2.39 20.46 7.90
CA LEU A 337 2.85 21.67 7.20
C LEU A 337 4.32 21.98 7.52
N LEU A 338 4.75 21.86 8.79
CA LEU A 338 6.14 22.00 9.18
C LEU A 338 7.07 21.01 8.47
N TYR A 339 6.64 19.75 8.35
CA TYR A 339 7.39 18.73 7.64
C TYR A 339 7.57 19.08 6.17
N ARG A 340 6.50 19.48 5.47
CA ARG A 340 6.56 19.92 4.07
C ARG A 340 7.48 21.13 3.90
N ALA A 341 7.37 22.12 4.79
CA ALA A 341 8.23 23.30 4.76
C ALA A 341 9.72 22.95 4.88
N ARG A 342 10.07 22.07 5.83
CA ARG A 342 11.45 21.58 6.00
C ARG A 342 11.93 20.75 4.81
N TYR A 343 11.04 19.93 4.24
CA TYR A 343 11.37 19.04 3.12
C TYR A 343 11.67 19.82 1.84
N PHE A 344 10.87 20.84 1.53
CA PHE A 344 11.05 21.67 0.34
C PHE A 344 11.98 22.89 0.55
N GLY A 345 12.38 23.17 1.80
CA GLY A 345 13.22 24.33 2.14
C GLY A 345 12.48 25.67 2.04
N ASP A 346 11.15 25.67 2.16
CA ASP A 346 10.30 26.86 2.02
C ASP A 346 10.14 27.58 3.38
N THR A 347 10.78 28.74 3.51
CA THR A 347 10.77 29.57 4.73
C THR A 347 9.40 30.18 5.03
N ASP A 348 8.63 30.52 4.00
CA ASP A 348 7.32 31.16 4.15
C ASP A 348 6.31 30.13 4.66
N MET A 349 6.34 28.92 4.11
CA MET A 349 5.55 27.80 4.60
C MET A 349 5.91 27.45 6.06
N TYR A 350 7.19 27.52 6.42
CA TYR A 350 7.66 27.26 7.77
C TYR A 350 7.10 28.29 8.78
N HIS A 351 7.20 29.59 8.48
CA HIS A 351 6.63 30.65 9.31
C HIS A 351 5.11 30.57 9.40
N LYS A 352 4.43 30.24 8.29
CA LYS A 352 2.98 30.00 8.28
C LYS A 352 2.60 28.85 9.21
N ALA A 353 3.36 27.75 9.18
CA ALA A 353 3.12 26.60 10.06
C ALA A 353 3.36 26.95 11.53
N GLN A 354 4.39 27.74 11.85
CA GLN A 354 4.62 28.19 13.23
C GLN A 354 3.47 29.02 13.79
N ARG A 355 2.93 29.95 12.98
CA ARG A 355 1.82 30.85 13.35
C ARG A 355 0.45 30.16 13.35
N MET A 356 0.35 28.92 12.87
CA MET A 356 -0.89 28.15 12.90
C MET A 356 -1.33 27.92 14.34
N SER A 357 -2.55 28.39 14.66
CA SER A 357 -3.15 28.25 15.98
C SER A 357 -3.71 26.84 16.18
N THR A 358 -3.72 26.40 17.43
CA THR A 358 -4.28 25.12 17.87
C THR A 358 -5.31 25.37 18.99
N PRO A 359 -6.46 25.98 18.67
CA PRO A 359 -7.43 26.44 19.67
C PRO A 359 -7.98 25.29 20.51
N SER A 360 -8.21 24.11 19.93
CA SER A 360 -8.70 22.94 20.68
C SER A 360 -7.65 22.43 21.66
N CYS A 361 -6.36 22.47 21.29
CA CYS A 361 -5.28 22.12 22.19
C CYS A 361 -5.14 23.11 23.36
N ASN A 362 -5.26 24.41 23.07
CA ASN A 362 -5.21 25.44 24.11
C ASN A 362 -6.36 25.24 25.10
N ARG A 363 -7.58 25.06 24.60
CA ARG A 363 -8.75 24.83 25.46
C ARG A 363 -8.64 23.53 26.26
N LEU A 364 -8.09 22.47 25.67
CA LEU A 364 -7.83 21.21 26.39
C LEU A 364 -6.86 21.42 27.55
N SER A 365 -5.79 22.20 27.35
CA SER A 365 -4.82 22.50 28.41
C SER A 365 -5.42 23.34 29.54
N GLU A 366 -6.30 24.28 29.24
CA GLU A 366 -7.06 25.06 30.24
C GLU A 366 -7.96 24.16 31.08
N VAL A 367 -8.70 23.25 30.44
CA VAL A 367 -9.58 22.29 31.12
C VAL A 367 -8.76 21.35 32.00
N GLN A 368 -7.64 20.83 31.52
CA GLN A 368 -6.75 19.99 32.32
C GLN A 368 -6.17 20.74 33.52
N ALA A 369 -5.80 22.02 33.37
CA ALA A 369 -5.33 22.84 34.47
C ALA A 369 -6.43 23.04 35.54
N SER A 370 -7.68 23.26 35.12
CA SER A 370 -8.82 23.42 36.06
C SER A 370 -9.24 22.14 36.79
N LEU A 371 -8.87 20.96 36.29
CA LEU A 371 -9.18 19.67 36.93
C LEU A 371 -8.10 19.22 37.92
N HIS A 372 -6.90 19.78 37.84
CA HIS A 372 -5.73 19.42 38.66
C HIS A 372 -5.29 20.50 39.66
N GLY A 373 -5.88 21.70 39.60
CA GLY A 373 -5.75 22.75 40.60
C GLY A 373 -6.97 22.76 41.52
#